data_AF-A0A1F9ZGS2-F1
#
_entry.id   AF-A0A1F9ZGS2-F1
#
_cell.length_a   1.000
_cell.length_b   1.000
_cell.length_c   1.000
_cell.angle_alpha   90.00
_cell.angle_beta   90.00
_cell.angle_gamma   90.00
#
_symmetry.space_group_name_H-M   'P 1'
#
loop_
_entity.id
_entity.type
_entity.pdbx_description
1 polymer ?
#
loop_
_entity_poly.entity_id
_entity_poly.type
_entity_poly.pdbx_seq_one_letter_code
_entity_poly.pdbx_strand_id
1 'polypeptide(L)'
;MSVGGCVLAATGKTWSPESYEMQQLSDLNAMERQQDTNLWASSAIYLAANGVLLVAVAAVSGSLAPLSVLAAAGIGIFGLILTYVWWITAERAYIYEIHWIERAKALQRHVGLPDEFAVWSENRPPGPSARNANRLLRLSLFGVWAIITATSMLWLVVRF
;
A
#
# COMPACT_ATOMS: atom_id res chain seq x y z
N MET A 1 40.00 13.97 24.67
CA MET A 1 39.83 12.63 25.24
C MET A 1 38.34 12.32 25.23
N SER A 2 37.86 11.59 24.22
CA SER A 2 36.48 11.11 24.15
C SER A 2 36.54 9.59 24.25
N VAL A 3 36.08 9.07 25.38
CA VAL A 3 35.95 7.65 25.68
C VAL A 3 34.51 7.29 25.35
N GLY A 4 34.31 6.66 24.20
CA GLY A 4 33.00 6.24 23.70
C GLY A 4 33.07 4.91 22.97
N GLY A 5 33.94 4.00 23.41
CA GLY A 5 33.98 2.62 22.94
C GLY A 5 32.90 1.82 23.65
N CYS A 6 31.69 1.80 23.11
CA CYS A 6 30.68 0.82 23.53
C CYS A 6 31.11 -0.55 22.99
N VAL A 7 31.47 -1.43 23.91
CA VAL A 7 31.97 -2.79 23.66
C VAL A 7 30.80 -3.66 23.19
N LEU A 8 30.86 -4.13 21.95
CA LEU A 8 30.12 -5.32 21.49
C LEU A 8 31.14 -6.34 21.00
N ALA A 9 31.63 -7.14 21.94
CA ALA A 9 32.48 -8.29 21.68
C ALA A 9 31.61 -9.47 21.21
N ALA A 10 31.70 -9.78 19.90
CA ALA A 10 31.55 -11.14 19.37
C ALA A 10 31.97 -11.31 17.89
N THR A 11 32.13 -10.23 17.10
CA THR A 11 32.38 -10.36 15.65
C THR A 11 33.58 -9.59 15.09
N GLY A 12 34.36 -8.88 15.90
CA GLY A 12 35.56 -8.17 15.43
C GLY A 12 35.31 -7.01 14.44
N LYS A 13 34.05 -6.73 14.08
CA LYS A 13 33.65 -5.54 13.35
C LYS A 13 33.15 -4.50 14.35
N THR A 14 33.95 -3.46 14.58
CA THR A 14 33.50 -2.31 15.37
C THR A 14 32.54 -1.49 14.53
N TRP A 15 31.27 -1.45 14.93
CA TRP A 15 30.26 -0.57 14.36
C TRP A 15 30.78 0.88 14.36
N SER A 16 30.93 1.49 13.18
CA SER A 16 31.29 2.90 13.06
C SER A 16 30.13 3.68 12.42
N PRO A 17 29.65 4.76 13.05
CA PRO A 17 28.53 5.56 12.52
C PRO A 17 28.82 6.24 11.18
N GLU A 18 30.10 6.40 10.84
CA GLU A 18 30.57 7.15 9.67
C GLU A 18 30.85 6.27 8.45
N SER A 19 30.54 4.97 8.50
CA SER A 19 30.79 4.08 7.36
C SER A 19 29.79 4.33 6.22
N TYR A 20 30.26 4.15 4.99
CA TYR A 20 29.41 4.18 3.78
C TYR A 20 28.20 3.24 3.88
N GLU A 21 28.37 2.11 4.59
CA GLU A 21 27.32 1.12 4.83
C GLU A 21 26.22 1.64 5.75
N MET A 22 26.56 2.47 6.75
CA MET A 22 25.59 3.13 7.62
C MET A 22 24.78 4.20 6.87
N GLN A 23 25.41 4.92 5.95
CA GLN A 23 24.72 5.85 5.07
C GLN A 23 23.71 5.12 4.17
N GLN A 24 24.13 4.00 3.56
CA GLN A 24 23.22 3.15 2.77
C GLN A 24 22.03 2.62 3.60
N LEU A 25 22.25 2.22 4.85
CA LEU A 25 21.17 1.80 5.75
C LEU A 25 20.18 2.96 6.05
N SER A 26 20.71 4.17 6.28
CA SER A 26 19.88 5.37 6.47
C SER A 26 19.05 5.67 5.23
N ASP A 27 19.64 5.57 4.04
CA ASP A 27 18.94 5.82 2.77
C ASP A 27 17.83 4.78 2.55
N LEU A 28 18.09 3.49 2.82
CA LEU A 28 17.08 2.43 2.71
C LEU A 28 15.92 2.65 3.69
N ASN A 29 16.19 3.09 4.92
CA ASN A 29 15.16 3.42 5.91
C ASN A 29 14.33 4.63 5.46
N ALA A 30 14.97 5.65 4.89
CA ALA A 30 14.27 6.80 4.33
C ALA A 30 13.36 6.42 3.16
N MET A 31 13.84 5.54 2.26
CA MET A 31 13.06 5.03 1.13
C MET A 31 11.84 4.21 1.58
N GLU A 32 11.98 3.35 2.59
CA GLU A 32 10.86 2.57 3.15
C GLU A 32 9.76 3.49 3.71
N ARG A 33 10.13 4.45 4.56
CA ARG A 33 9.18 5.41 5.14
C ARG A 33 8.51 6.30 4.09
N GLN A 34 9.28 6.74 3.09
CA GLN A 34 8.74 7.54 2.01
C GLN A 34 7.75 6.74 1.16
N GLN A 35 8.03 5.45 0.92
CA GLN A 35 7.12 4.58 0.20
C GLN A 35 5.83 4.31 0.96
N ASP A 36 5.89 4.04 2.27
CA ASP A 36 4.68 3.88 3.08
C ASP A 36 3.83 5.15 3.05
N THR A 37 4.45 6.32 3.23
CA THR A 37 3.78 7.62 3.12
C THR A 37 3.13 7.81 1.74
N ASN A 38 3.86 7.50 0.68
CA ASN A 38 3.35 7.60 -0.70
C ASN A 38 2.18 6.63 -0.93
N LEU A 39 2.25 5.40 -0.38
CA LEU A 39 1.19 4.40 -0.51
C LEU A 39 -0.09 4.87 0.19
N TRP A 40 0.01 5.43 1.41
CA TRP A 40 -1.15 5.97 2.13
C TRP A 40 -1.72 7.22 1.47
N ALA A 41 -0.87 8.14 1.01
CA ALA A 41 -1.30 9.33 0.29
C ALA A 41 -2.04 8.95 -1.01
N SER A 42 -1.48 8.04 -1.79
CA SER A 42 -2.12 7.56 -3.03
C SER A 42 -3.37 6.72 -2.76
N SER A 43 -3.43 5.97 -1.65
CA SER A 43 -4.66 5.30 -1.18
C SER A 43 -5.78 6.29 -0.85
N ALA A 44 -5.44 7.43 -0.24
CA ALA A 44 -6.41 8.48 0.06
C ALA A 44 -6.96 9.14 -1.22
N ILE A 45 -6.10 9.41 -2.20
CA ILE A 45 -6.52 9.91 -3.53
C ILE A 45 -7.42 8.89 -4.22
N TYR A 46 -7.05 7.61 -4.19
CA TYR A 46 -7.87 6.53 -4.73
C TYR A 46 -9.24 6.48 -4.05
N LEU A 47 -9.32 6.60 -2.73
CA LEU A 47 -10.59 6.65 -2.00
C LEU A 47 -11.43 7.87 -2.37
N ALA A 48 -10.81 9.04 -2.49
CA ALA A 48 -11.50 10.26 -2.93
C ALA A 48 -12.09 10.09 -4.34
N ALA A 49 -11.32 9.52 -5.27
CA ALA A 49 -11.80 9.23 -6.62
C ALA A 49 -12.99 8.26 -6.61
N ASN A 50 -12.94 7.20 -5.78
CA ASN A 50 -14.08 6.30 -5.60
C ASN A 50 -15.31 7.02 -5.01
N GLY A 51 -15.11 7.92 -4.05
CA GLY A 51 -16.18 8.75 -3.49
C GLY A 51 -16.89 9.59 -4.56
N VAL A 52 -16.14 10.23 -5.46
CA VAL A 52 -16.69 10.99 -6.59
C VAL A 52 -17.49 10.08 -7.52
N LEU A 53 -16.96 8.89 -7.86
CA LEU A 53 -17.68 7.93 -8.72
C LEU A 53 -18.96 7.43 -8.06
N LEU A 54 -18.96 7.17 -6.74
CA LEU A 54 -20.16 6.73 -6.02
C LEU A 54 -21.24 7.81 -6.00
N VAL A 55 -20.86 9.08 -5.82
CA VAL A 55 -21.79 10.22 -5.95
C VAL A 55 -22.34 10.30 -7.37
N ALA A 56 -21.50 10.09 -8.39
CA ALA A 56 -21.94 10.08 -9.78
C ALA A 56 -22.95 8.95 -10.07
N VAL A 57 -22.70 7.74 -9.57
CA VAL A 57 -23.68 6.63 -9.67
C VAL A 57 -24.98 6.99 -8.99
N ALA A 58 -24.93 7.48 -7.74
CA ALA A 58 -26.13 7.86 -6.99
C ALA A 58 -26.95 8.93 -7.74
N ALA A 59 -26.29 9.90 -8.38
CA ALA A 59 -26.95 10.94 -9.16
C ALA A 59 -27.68 10.40 -10.40
N VAL A 60 -27.09 9.43 -11.11
CA VAL A 60 -27.72 8.85 -12.31
C VAL A 60 -28.78 7.79 -11.97
N SER A 61 -28.65 7.11 -10.83
CA SER A 61 -29.56 6.05 -10.38
C SER A 61 -30.93 6.53 -9.88
N GLY A 62 -31.17 7.84 -9.82
CA GLY A 62 -32.47 8.41 -9.41
C GLY A 62 -33.63 8.13 -10.38
N SER A 63 -33.35 7.66 -11.60
CA SER A 63 -34.32 7.29 -12.62
C SER A 63 -34.09 5.87 -13.12
N LEU A 64 -35.17 5.08 -13.25
CA LEU A 64 -35.14 3.75 -13.88
C LEU A 64 -35.21 3.82 -15.42
N ALA A 65 -34.84 4.96 -16.02
CA ALA A 65 -34.72 5.06 -17.45
C ALA A 65 -33.55 4.18 -17.96
N PRO A 66 -33.68 3.48 -19.10
CA PRO A 66 -32.62 2.60 -19.61
C PRO A 66 -31.26 3.29 -19.76
N LEU A 67 -31.24 4.56 -20.18
CA LEU A 67 -30.01 5.34 -20.32
C LEU A 67 -29.32 5.60 -18.97
N SER A 68 -30.09 5.84 -17.91
CA SER A 68 -29.57 6.02 -16.55
C SER A 68 -28.93 4.74 -16.02
N VAL A 69 -29.57 3.58 -16.27
CA VAL A 69 -29.02 2.28 -15.85
C VAL A 69 -27.77 1.92 -16.66
N LEU A 70 -27.75 2.22 -17.95
CA LEU A 70 -26.56 2.05 -18.78
C LEU A 70 -25.40 2.95 -18.31
N ALA A 71 -25.69 4.20 -17.93
CA ALA A 71 -24.69 5.10 -17.34
C ALA A 71 -24.15 4.57 -16.01
N ALA A 72 -25.03 4.07 -15.12
CA ALA A 72 -24.62 3.44 -13.86
C ALA A 72 -23.72 2.21 -14.09
N ALA A 73 -24.06 1.37 -15.07
CA ALA A 73 -23.26 0.22 -15.48
C ALA A 73 -21.87 0.65 -16.00
N GLY A 74 -21.82 1.69 -16.85
CA GLY A 74 -20.56 2.23 -17.37
C GLY A 74 -19.65 2.79 -16.27
N ILE A 75 -20.21 3.52 -15.31
CA ILE A 75 -19.47 4.00 -14.14
C ILE A 75 -19.00 2.82 -13.28
N GLY A 76 -19.84 1.80 -13.10
CA GLY A 76 -19.48 0.56 -12.39
C GLY A 76 -18.27 -0.16 -13.00
N ILE A 77 -18.27 -0.33 -14.32
CA ILE A 77 -17.15 -0.92 -15.07
C ILE A 77 -15.89 -0.06 -14.91
N PHE A 78 -16.02 1.27 -15.02
CA PHE A 78 -14.89 2.16 -14.81
C PHE A 78 -14.32 2.06 -13.38
N GLY A 79 -15.18 1.97 -12.37
CA GLY A 79 -14.78 1.74 -10.98
C GLY A 79 -14.04 0.41 -10.77
N LEU A 80 -14.47 -0.67 -11.45
CA LEU A 80 -13.75 -1.95 -11.46
C LEU A 80 -12.34 -1.83 -12.07
N ILE A 81 -12.24 -1.17 -13.23
CA ILE A 81 -10.94 -0.93 -13.89
C ILE A 81 -10.02 -0.12 -12.98
N LEU A 82 -10.52 0.97 -12.39
CA LEU A 82 -9.76 1.81 -11.47
C LEU A 82 -9.26 1.00 -10.26
N THR A 83 -10.13 0.17 -9.68
CA THR A 83 -9.78 -0.71 -8.55
C THR A 83 -8.72 -1.74 -8.95
N TYR A 84 -8.81 -2.31 -10.15
CA TYR A 84 -7.84 -3.27 -10.66
C TYR A 84 -6.46 -2.63 -10.92
N VAL A 85 -6.43 -1.46 -11.56
CA VAL A 85 -5.18 -0.70 -11.78
C VAL A 85 -4.53 -0.35 -10.43
N TRP A 86 -5.33 0.14 -9.49
CA TRP A 86 -4.85 0.44 -8.14
C TRP A 86 -4.29 -0.81 -7.44
N TRP A 87 -4.95 -1.96 -7.60
CA TRP A 87 -4.48 -3.24 -7.06
C TRP A 87 -3.07 -3.59 -7.54
N ILE A 88 -2.82 -3.48 -8.84
CA ILE A 88 -1.49 -3.78 -9.42
C ILE A 88 -0.44 -2.82 -8.84
N THR A 89 -0.74 -1.53 -8.78
CA THR A 89 0.20 -0.53 -8.25
C THR A 89 0.52 -0.77 -6.78
N ALA A 90 -0.50 -1.07 -5.97
CA ALA A 90 -0.30 -1.34 -4.55
C ALA A 90 0.46 -2.65 -4.32
N GLU A 91 0.22 -3.71 -5.10
CA GLU A 91 0.99 -4.96 -4.98
C GLU A 91 2.45 -4.77 -5.38
N ARG A 92 2.72 -4.00 -6.43
CA ARG A 92 4.08 -3.62 -6.81
C ARG A 92 4.79 -2.84 -5.71
N ALA A 93 4.09 -1.92 -5.05
CA ALA A 93 4.67 -1.20 -3.92
C ALA A 93 5.10 -2.18 -2.81
N TYR A 94 4.26 -3.13 -2.43
CA TYR A 94 4.64 -4.13 -1.43
C TYR A 94 5.83 -5.00 -1.84
N ILE A 95 5.95 -5.34 -3.13
CA ILE A 95 7.11 -6.09 -3.62
C ILE A 95 8.40 -5.27 -3.46
N TYR A 96 8.37 -3.97 -3.77
CA TYR A 96 9.54 -3.09 -3.55
C TYR A 96 9.90 -2.96 -2.07
N GLU A 97 8.89 -2.83 -1.19
CA GLU A 97 9.10 -2.77 0.26
C GLU A 97 9.79 -4.03 0.77
N ILE A 98 9.32 -5.22 0.38
CA ILE A 98 9.94 -6.50 0.73
C ILE A 98 11.40 -6.54 0.29
N HIS A 99 11.67 -6.15 -0.96
CA HIS A 99 13.03 -6.17 -1.53
C HIS A 99 13.97 -5.22 -0.77
N TRP A 100 13.49 -4.05 -0.36
CA TRP A 100 14.29 -3.11 0.43
C TRP A 100 14.53 -3.60 1.85
N ILE A 101 13.51 -4.19 2.50
CA ILE A 101 13.64 -4.79 3.83
C ILE A 101 14.66 -5.95 3.79
N GLU A 102 14.60 -6.82 2.79
CA GLU A 102 15.55 -7.92 2.64
C GLU A 102 16.99 -7.43 2.45
N ARG A 103 17.19 -6.39 1.63
CA ARG A 103 18.50 -5.74 1.47
C ARG A 103 18.99 -5.07 2.75
N ALA A 104 18.11 -4.39 3.47
CA ALA A 104 18.44 -3.76 4.74
C ALA A 104 18.86 -4.81 5.78
N LYS A 105 18.16 -5.95 5.88
CA LYS A 105 18.53 -7.08 6.73
C LYS A 105 19.88 -7.69 6.35
N ALA A 106 20.16 -7.86 5.06
CA ALA A 106 21.44 -8.39 4.59
C ALA A 106 22.60 -7.44 4.96
N LEU A 107 22.41 -6.13 4.76
CA LEU A 107 23.40 -5.12 5.10
C LEU A 107 23.58 -4.99 6.62
N GLN A 108 22.50 -5.06 7.39
CA GLN A 108 22.54 -5.08 8.86
C GLN A 108 23.45 -6.20 9.39
N ARG A 109 23.28 -7.42 8.87
CA ARG A 109 24.12 -8.58 9.22
C ARG A 109 25.57 -8.38 8.79
N HIS A 110 25.80 -7.70 7.68
CA HIS A 110 27.16 -7.40 7.19
C HIS A 110 27.89 -6.42 8.11
N VAL A 111 27.20 -5.36 8.55
CA VAL A 111 27.75 -4.28 9.38
C VAL A 111 27.83 -4.69 10.86
N GLY A 112 27.02 -5.65 11.30
CA GLY A 112 26.92 -6.06 12.70
C GLY A 112 26.05 -5.12 13.55
N LEU A 113 25.06 -4.47 12.93
CA LEU A 113 24.14 -3.57 13.64
C LEU A 113 23.19 -4.40 14.55
N PRO A 114 23.08 -4.09 15.85
CA PRO A 114 22.13 -4.75 16.75
C PRO A 114 20.67 -4.58 16.32
N ASP A 115 19.84 -5.61 16.54
CA ASP A 115 18.43 -5.66 16.11
C ASP A 115 17.54 -4.61 16.78
N GLU A 116 17.94 -4.10 17.94
CA GLU A 116 17.21 -3.06 18.68
C GLU A 116 17.20 -1.70 17.97
N PHE A 117 18.14 -1.46 17.05
CA PHE A 117 18.21 -0.24 16.25
C PHE A 117 17.62 -0.39 14.84
N ALA A 118 17.18 -1.59 14.46
CA ALA A 118 16.64 -1.87 13.14
C ALA A 118 15.13 -1.58 13.09
N VAL A 119 14.70 -0.66 12.21
CA VAL A 119 13.26 -0.32 12.01
C VAL A 119 12.49 -1.48 11.34
N TRP A 120 13.21 -2.38 10.68
CA TRP A 120 12.70 -3.63 10.10
C TRP A 120 12.82 -4.84 11.05
N SER A 121 13.16 -4.59 12.32
CA SER A 121 13.20 -5.60 13.39
C SER A 121 11.83 -6.25 13.59
N GLU A 122 11.84 -7.51 14.01
CA GLU A 122 10.62 -8.27 14.34
C GLU A 122 9.85 -7.68 15.53
N ASN A 123 10.47 -6.77 16.30
CA ASN A 123 9.88 -6.05 17.43
C ASN A 123 8.98 -4.87 17.02
N ARG A 124 8.32 -4.93 15.85
CA ARG A 124 7.33 -3.90 15.46
C ARG A 124 6.14 -3.93 16.44
N PRO A 125 5.59 -2.78 16.86
CA PRO A 125 4.44 -2.74 17.74
C PRO A 125 3.27 -3.53 17.14
N PRO A 126 2.52 -4.27 17.96
CA PRO A 126 1.42 -5.11 17.47
C PRO A 126 0.35 -4.22 16.81
N GLY A 127 -0.08 -4.62 15.61
CA GLY A 127 -1.10 -3.90 14.86
C GLY A 127 -1.56 -4.66 13.62
N PRO A 128 -2.73 -4.32 13.06
CA PRO A 128 -3.15 -4.87 11.78
C PRO A 128 -2.11 -4.53 10.72
N SER A 129 -1.67 -5.52 9.95
CA SER A 129 -0.68 -5.26 8.90
C SER A 129 -1.27 -4.29 7.87
N ALA A 130 -0.50 -3.26 7.50
CA ALA A 130 -0.90 -2.29 6.49
C ALA A 130 -1.32 -2.98 5.17
N ARG A 131 -0.64 -4.09 4.83
CA ARG A 131 -0.99 -4.95 3.72
C ARG A 131 -2.40 -5.54 3.82
N ASN A 132 -2.79 -6.05 5.00
CA ASN A 132 -4.14 -6.59 5.21
C ASN A 132 -5.19 -5.48 5.17
N ALA A 133 -4.92 -4.32 5.79
CA ALA A 133 -5.84 -3.17 5.75
C ALA A 133 -6.07 -2.69 4.31
N ASN A 134 -5.00 -2.53 3.51
CA ASN A 134 -5.12 -2.15 2.10
C ASN A 134 -5.83 -3.23 1.27
N ARG A 135 -5.53 -4.51 1.51
CA ARG A 135 -6.22 -5.62 0.84
C ARG A 135 -7.72 -5.61 1.11
N LEU A 136 -8.12 -5.40 2.37
CA LEU A 136 -9.53 -5.28 2.75
C LEU A 136 -10.19 -4.10 2.03
N LEU A 137 -9.56 -2.92 2.05
CA LEU A 137 -10.05 -1.73 1.36
C LEU A 137 -10.34 -1.99 -0.12
N ARG A 138 -9.39 -2.63 -0.82
CA ARG A 138 -9.51 -2.97 -2.25
C ARG A 138 -10.62 -3.97 -2.51
N LEU A 139 -10.72 -5.02 -1.68
CA LEU A 139 -11.79 -6.02 -1.79
C LEU A 139 -13.16 -5.41 -1.58
N SER A 140 -13.32 -4.52 -0.60
CA SER A 140 -14.58 -3.82 -0.32
C SER A 140 -15.00 -2.98 -1.51
N LEU A 141 -14.11 -2.16 -2.07
CA LEU A 141 -14.43 -1.33 -3.23
C LEU A 141 -14.68 -2.15 -4.49
N PHE A 142 -13.89 -3.20 -4.73
CA PHE A 142 -14.14 -4.14 -5.82
C PHE A 142 -15.53 -4.76 -5.71
N GLY A 143 -15.92 -5.20 -4.51
CA GLY A 143 -17.23 -5.74 -4.23
C GLY A 143 -18.36 -4.75 -4.51
N VAL A 144 -18.22 -3.50 -4.07
CA VAL A 144 -19.18 -2.42 -4.35
C VAL A 144 -19.38 -2.23 -5.85
N TRP A 145 -18.29 -2.10 -6.62
CA TRP A 145 -18.38 -1.91 -8.05
C TRP A 145 -18.91 -3.14 -8.80
N ALA A 146 -18.55 -4.34 -8.35
CA ALA A 146 -19.08 -5.58 -8.89
C ALA A 146 -20.61 -5.67 -8.69
N ILE A 147 -21.10 -5.30 -7.50
CA ILE A 147 -22.54 -5.25 -7.21
C ILE A 147 -23.24 -4.24 -8.10
N ILE A 148 -22.75 -2.98 -8.17
CA ILE A 148 -23.35 -1.93 -9.01
C ILE A 148 -23.42 -2.36 -10.47
N THR A 149 -22.33 -2.95 -10.98
CA THR A 149 -22.26 -3.39 -12.38
C THR A 149 -23.23 -4.56 -12.62
N ALA A 150 -23.21 -5.58 -11.75
CA ALA A 150 -24.04 -6.76 -11.90
C ALA A 150 -25.54 -6.44 -11.81
N THR A 151 -25.94 -5.60 -10.86
CA THR A 151 -27.35 -5.21 -10.72
C THR A 151 -27.83 -4.38 -11.91
N SER A 152 -26.99 -3.46 -12.41
CA SER A 152 -27.31 -2.65 -13.58
C SER A 152 -27.44 -3.51 -14.85
N MET A 153 -26.53 -4.47 -15.05
CA MET A 153 -26.59 -5.39 -16.18
C MET A 153 -27.80 -6.34 -16.09
N LEU A 154 -28.07 -6.88 -14.90
CA LEU A 154 -29.25 -7.73 -14.69
C LEU A 154 -30.54 -6.98 -15.02
N TRP A 155 -30.65 -5.71 -14.59
CA TRP A 155 -31.81 -4.89 -14.91
C TRP A 155 -31.98 -4.69 -16.41
N LEU A 156 -30.89 -4.44 -17.15
CA LEU A 156 -30.92 -4.27 -18.60
C LEU A 156 -31.37 -5.56 -19.31
N VAL A 157 -30.86 -6.72 -18.87
CA VAL A 157 -31.21 -8.03 -19.45
C VAL A 157 -32.66 -8.43 -19.16
N VAL A 158 -33.22 -8.06 -18.00
CA VAL A 158 -34.62 -8.38 -17.67
C VAL A 158 -35.60 -7.50 -18.45
N ARG A 159 -35.18 -6.29 -18.86
CA ARG A 159 -36.07 -5.30 -19.49
C ARG A 159 -36.13 -5.42 -21.01
N PHE A 160 -35.13 -6.00 -21.65
CA PHE A 160 -34.99 -6.14 -23.10
C PHE A 160 -34.85 -7.61 -23.49
#